data_AF-A0A388NT44-F1
#
_entry.id   AF-A0A388NT44-F1
#
_cell.length_a   1.000
_cell.length_b   1.000
_cell.length_c   1.000
_cell.angle_alpha   90.00
_cell.angle_beta   90.00
_cell.angle_gamma   90.00
#
_symmetry.space_group_name_H-M   'P 1'
#
loop_
_entity.id
_entity.type
_entity.pdbx_description
1 polymer ?
#
loop_
_entity_poly.entity_id
_entity_poly.type
_entity_poly.pdbx_seq_one_letter_code
_entity_poly.pdbx_strand_id
1 'polypeptide(L)' 'MWQIAAVPSRAEPDAGEVNYLHMMATLQRLGYAGWVGAEYKPGGRTEDGLGWRAAITPPQ' A
#
# COMPACT_ATOMS: atom_id res chain seq x y z
N MET A 1 -9.67 7.87 -7.73
CA MET A 1 -8.61 7.73 -6.70
C MET A 1 -8.77 6.34 -6.11
N TRP A 2 -7.69 5.58 -6.02
CA TRP A 2 -7.69 4.26 -5.37
C TRP A 2 -7.27 4.40 -3.92
N GLN A 3 -7.63 3.45 -3.07
CA GLN A 3 -7.28 3.46 -1.65
C GLN A 3 -6.87 2.05 -1.20
N ILE A 4 -5.91 1.95 -0.29
CA ILE A 4 -5.36 0.68 0.20
C ILE A 4 -5.26 0.62 1.73
N ALA A 5 -5.51 -0.57 2.27
CA ALA A 5 -5.33 -0.98 3.66
C ALA A 5 -5.31 -2.51 3.71
N ALA A 6 -4.54 -3.12 4.61
CA ALA A 6 -4.54 -4.58 4.76
C ALA A 6 -5.95 -5.16 5.01
N VAL A 7 -6.17 -6.38 4.51
CA VAL A 7 -7.42 -7.13 4.70
C VAL A 7 -7.13 -8.37 5.55
N PRO A 8 -7.94 -8.68 6.58
CA PRO A 8 -9.15 -7.96 7.03
C PRO A 8 -8.90 -6.84 8.06
N SER A 9 -7.67 -6.66 8.52
CA SER A 9 -7.35 -5.83 9.70
C SER A 9 -7.53 -4.32 9.50
N ARG A 10 -7.53 -3.84 8.26
CA ARG A 10 -7.42 -2.42 7.89
C ARG A 10 -6.20 -1.72 8.51
N ALA A 11 -5.11 -2.46 8.65
CA ALA A 11 -3.80 -1.96 9.10
C ALA A 11 -2.88 -1.63 7.90
N GLU A 12 -1.58 -1.51 8.16
CA GLU A 12 -0.54 -1.30 7.17
C GLU A 12 -0.67 -2.28 5.97
N PRO A 13 -0.54 -1.84 4.71
CA PRO A 13 -0.73 -2.67 3.51
C PRO A 13 0.50 -3.57 3.22
N ASP A 14 1.10 -4.15 4.25
CA ASP A 14 2.20 -5.13 4.18
C ASP A 14 1.86 -6.46 4.87
N ALA A 15 0.63 -6.59 5.36
CA ALA A 15 0.12 -7.80 6.00
C ALA A 15 -1.24 -8.22 5.44
N GLY A 16 -1.69 -9.42 5.85
CA GLY A 16 -2.98 -9.95 5.48
C GLY A 16 -2.96 -10.75 4.18
N GLU A 17 -4.12 -10.84 3.53
CA GLU A 17 -4.34 -11.75 2.39
C GLU A 17 -4.03 -11.14 1.01
N VAL A 18 -3.93 -9.81 0.92
CA VAL A 18 -3.73 -9.09 -0.35
C VAL A 18 -2.25 -8.76 -0.57
N ASN A 19 -1.71 -9.14 -1.73
CA ASN A 19 -0.35 -8.78 -2.13
C ASN A 19 -0.31 -7.39 -2.80
N TYR A 20 -0.13 -6.33 -2.01
CA TYR A 20 -0.09 -4.96 -2.51
C TYR A 20 1.11 -4.66 -3.41
N LEU A 21 2.24 -5.35 -3.22
CA LEU A 21 3.40 -5.19 -4.11
C LEU A 21 3.05 -5.59 -5.55
N HIS A 22 2.42 -6.75 -5.72
CA HIS A 22 1.97 -7.21 -7.03
C HIS A 22 0.88 -6.29 -7.63
N MET A 23 -0.05 -5.84 -6.79
CA MET A 23 -1.12 -4.93 -7.20
C MET A 23 -0.55 -3.60 -7.72
N MET A 24 0.39 -2.99 -7.01
CA MET A 24 1.03 -1.74 -7.42
C MET A 24 1.85 -1.90 -8.71
N ALA A 25 2.59 -2.99 -8.86
CA ALA A 25 3.30 -3.31 -10.09
C ALA A 25 2.33 -3.49 -11.28
N THR A 26 1.15 -4.07 -11.03
CA THR A 26 0.10 -4.23 -12.05
C THR A 26 -0.49 -2.88 -12.47
N LEU A 27 -0.82 -2.01 -11.51
CA LEU A 27 -1.31 -0.66 -11.80
C LEU A 27 -0.31 0.14 -12.66
N GLN A 28 0.99 0.03 -12.36
CA GLN A 28 2.05 0.65 -13.17
C GLN A 28 2.09 0.09 -14.59
N ARG A 29 2.03 -1.24 -14.76
CA ARG A 29 2.00 -1.88 -16.09
C ARG A 29 0.79 -1.46 -16.92
N LEU A 30 -0.34 -1.18 -16.27
CA LEU A 30 -1.55 -0.68 -16.91
C LEU A 30 -1.50 0.82 -17.21
N GLY A 31 -0.41 1.52 -16.86
CA GLY A 31 -0.27 2.95 -17.08
C GLY A 31 -1.15 3.82 -16.19
N TYR A 32 -1.55 3.32 -15.01
CA TYR A 32 -2.32 4.12 -14.07
C TYR A 32 -1.47 5.26 -13.51
N ALA A 33 -1.82 6.50 -13.84
CA ALA A 33 -1.11 7.71 -13.43
C ALA A 33 -1.82 8.51 -12.31
N GLY A 34 -2.87 7.93 -11.71
CA GLY A 34 -3.61 8.58 -10.63
C GLY A 34 -3.05 8.27 -9.23
N TRP A 35 -3.71 8.83 -8.21
CA TRP A 35 -3.30 8.66 -6.82
C TRP A 35 -3.84 7.37 -6.20
N VAL A 36 -2.99 6.75 -5.36
CA VAL A 36 -3.34 5.67 -4.44
C VAL A 36 -3.18 6.17 -3.01
N GLY A 37 -4.30 6.33 -2.30
CA GLY A 37 -4.33 6.77 -0.90
C GLY A 37 -4.08 5.62 0.07
N ALA A 38 -3.22 5.84 1.06
CA ALA A 38 -3.00 4.91 2.14
C ALA A 38 -4.02 5.15 3.27
N GLU A 39 -5.24 4.62 3.10
CA GLU A 39 -6.33 4.82 4.06
C GLU A 39 -6.45 3.60 4.98
N TYR A 40 -5.63 3.56 6.03
CA TYR A 40 -5.66 2.49 7.03
C TYR A 40 -5.53 3.06 8.44
N LYS A 41 -5.80 2.23 9.46
CA LYS A 41 -5.54 2.55 10.86
C LYS A 41 -4.21 1.92 11.25
N PRO A 42 -3.15 2.70 11.55
CA PRO A 42 -1.87 2.14 11.96
C PRO A 42 -2.02 1.22 13.18
N GLY A 43 -1.26 0.12 13.20
CA GLY A 43 -1.23 -0.82 14.32
C GLY A 43 -0.60 -0.23 15.59
N GLY A 44 0.22 0.82 15.43
CA GLY A 44 0.89 1.53 16.51
C GLY A 44 1.16 2.99 16.15
N ARG A 45 2.36 3.49 16.46
CA ARG A 45 2.79 4.80 15.97
C ARG A 45 2.92 4.73 14.45
N THR A 46 2.39 5.72 13.75
CA THR A 46 2.37 5.75 12.29
C THR A 46 3.76 5.56 11.71
N GLU A 47 4.77 6.26 12.24
CA GLU A 47 6.13 6.28 11.69
C GLU A 47 6.80 4.90 11.74
N ASP A 48 6.50 4.10 12.76
CA ASP A 48 7.07 2.77 12.95
C ASP A 48 6.58 1.79 11.88
N GLY A 49 5.39 2.04 11.32
CA GLY A 49 4.75 1.21 10.31
C GLY A 49 4.98 1.64 8.86
N LEU A 50 5.78 2.67 8.56
CA LEU A 50 5.94 3.19 7.19
C LEU A 50 6.90 2.39 6.29
N GLY A 51 7.48 1.29 6.78
CA GLY A 51 8.45 0.47 6.04
C GLY A 51 7.94 -0.04 4.69
N TRP A 52 6.63 -0.33 4.59
CA TRP A 52 5.98 -0.81 3.36
C TRP A 52 6.12 0.15 2.17
N ARG A 53 6.26 1.47 2.42
CA ARG A 53 6.30 2.49 1.36
C ARG A 53 7.45 2.29 0.40
N ALA A 54 8.62 1.91 0.92
CA ALA A 54 9.81 1.68 0.11
C ALA A 54 9.68 0.46 -0.80
N ALA A 55 8.88 -0.54 -0.39
CA ALA A 55 8.66 -1.74 -1.18
C ALA A 55 7.72 -1.49 -2.37
N ILE A 56 6.67 -0.67 -2.19
CA ILE A 56 5.63 -0.49 -3.20
C ILE A 56 5.75 0.80 -4.03
N THR A 57 6.64 1.71 -3.63
CA THR A 57 7.00 2.90 -4.40
C THR A 57 8.29 2.60 -5.17
N PRO A 58 8.29 2.64 -6.51
CA PRO A 58 9.53 2.51 -7.27
C PRO A 58 10.51 3.63 -6.88
N PRO A 59 11.84 3.37 -6.96
CA PRO A 59 12.80 4.47 -6.99
C PRO A 59 12.46 5.41 -8.16
N GLN A 60 12.53 6.71 -7.90
CA GLN A 60 12.31 7.75 -8.91
C GLN A 60 13.43 7.77 -9.95
#